data_AF-J8EMU2-F1
#
_entry.id   AF-J8EMU2-F1
#
_cell.length_a   1.000
_cell.length_b   1.000
_cell.length_c   1.000
_cell.angle_alpha   90.00
_cell.angle_beta   90.00
_cell.angle_gamma   90.00
#
_symmetry.space_group_name_H-M   'P 1'
#
loop_
_entity.id
_entity.type
_entity.pdbx_description
1 polymer ?
#
loop_
_entity_poly.entity_id
_entity_poly.type
_entity_poly.pdbx_seq_one_letter_code
_entity_poly.pdbx_strand_id
1 'polypeptide(L)'
;MGNIPKISSKQSNPKIPSQQVNPNTNQVNNKKTRRHIIYALAFILPVIFVLQYSLNKQQEMIKEKQITLNKEQQKLSSLKKDGHSLEKDVKALTGSEEDILKFARKLYGFSKPNETIFQINE
;
A
#
# COMPACT_ATOMS: atom_id res chain seq x y z
N MET A 1 94.72 32.10 36.33
CA MET A 1 93.43 31.81 37.01
C MET A 1 92.33 32.44 36.18
N GLY A 2 91.59 31.62 35.41
CA GLY A 2 90.37 31.98 34.63
C GLY A 2 90.54 33.22 33.77
N ASN A 3 89.62 33.83 33.03
CA ASN A 3 88.19 33.69 32.89
C ASN A 3 87.90 33.83 31.38
N ILE A 4 87.29 32.79 30.80
CA ILE A 4 86.81 32.79 29.42
C ILE A 4 85.49 33.60 29.39
N PRO A 5 85.29 34.56 28.48
CA PRO A 5 83.97 35.16 28.30
C PRO A 5 83.05 34.14 27.61
N LYS A 6 81.99 33.72 28.32
CA LYS A 6 80.92 32.87 27.79
C LYS A 6 80.23 33.56 26.61
N ILE A 7 80.24 32.87 25.49
CA ILE A 7 79.43 33.14 24.30
C ILE A 7 77.96 32.99 24.71
N SER A 8 77.21 34.09 24.78
CA SER A 8 75.76 34.05 25.01
C SER A 8 75.08 33.89 23.65
N SER A 9 74.72 32.66 23.32
CA SER A 9 73.90 32.33 22.17
C SER A 9 72.52 33.00 22.32
N LYS A 10 72.20 33.93 21.42
CA LYS A 10 70.84 34.40 21.20
C LYS A 10 70.03 33.25 20.60
N GLN A 11 69.47 32.39 21.46
CA GLN A 11 68.46 31.43 21.05
C GLN A 11 67.12 32.16 20.93
N SER A 12 66.76 32.52 19.70
CA SER A 12 65.44 33.02 19.34
C SER A 12 64.41 31.90 19.56
N ASN A 13 63.71 31.96 20.69
CA ASN A 13 62.48 31.19 20.89
C ASN A 13 61.38 31.82 20.01
N PRO A 14 60.77 31.10 19.04
CA PRO A 14 59.53 31.58 18.46
C PRO A 14 58.44 31.44 19.52
N LYS A 15 57.89 32.59 19.96
CA LYS A 15 56.66 32.65 20.76
C LYS A 15 55.56 31.98 19.95
N ILE A 16 55.26 30.72 20.26
CA ILE A 16 54.02 30.08 19.81
C ILE A 16 52.89 30.89 20.48
N PRO A 17 51.96 31.50 19.73
CA PRO A 17 50.80 32.11 20.35
C PRO A 17 50.02 30.97 20.99
N SER A 18 49.96 30.95 22.32
CA SER A 18 49.00 30.11 23.03
C SER A 18 47.62 30.53 22.56
N GLN A 19 47.05 29.75 21.65
CA GLN A 19 45.70 29.91 21.16
C GLN A 19 44.79 29.67 22.37
N GLN A 20 44.41 30.76 23.05
CA GLN A 20 43.49 30.71 24.16
C GLN A 20 42.13 30.35 23.57
N VAL A 21 41.85 29.06 23.49
CA VAL A 21 40.55 28.53 23.07
C VAL A 21 39.53 28.99 24.09
N ASN A 22 38.78 30.03 23.74
CA ASN A 22 37.69 30.53 24.56
C ASN A 22 36.60 29.44 24.62
N PRO A 23 36.33 28.82 25.78
CA PRO A 23 35.36 27.73 25.90
C PRO A 23 33.94 28.19 25.55
N ASN A 24 33.68 29.50 25.57
CA ASN A 24 32.37 30.08 25.27
C ASN A 24 32.01 30.05 23.77
N THR A 25 32.99 29.96 22.86
CA THR A 25 32.72 29.94 21.41
C THR A 25 32.06 28.63 20.97
N ASN A 26 32.45 27.50 21.59
CA ASN A 26 31.88 26.17 21.35
C ASN A 26 30.52 25.95 22.01
N GLN A 27 30.13 26.80 22.96
CA GLN A 27 28.82 26.74 23.61
C GLN A 27 27.79 27.70 22.97
N VAL A 28 28.23 28.62 22.10
CA VAL A 28 27.36 29.49 21.31
C VAL A 28 27.07 28.87 19.95
N ASN A 29 28.05 28.19 19.33
CA ASN A 29 27.86 27.51 18.04
C ASN A 29 26.92 26.30 18.16
N ASN A 30 27.02 25.50 19.23
CA ASN A 30 26.18 24.32 19.46
C ASN A 30 24.69 24.69 19.67
N LYS A 31 24.41 25.84 20.31
CA LYS A 31 23.06 26.37 20.51
C LYS A 31 22.44 26.84 19.19
N LYS A 32 23.25 27.38 18.27
CA LYS A 32 22.79 27.75 16.92
C LYS A 32 22.53 26.49 16.08
N THR A 33 23.44 25.52 16.08
CA THR A 33 23.26 24.25 15.35
C THR A 33 22.05 23.46 15.85
N ARG A 34 21.84 23.39 17.18
CA ARG A 34 20.67 22.72 17.76
C ARG A 34 19.34 23.34 17.32
N ARG A 35 19.27 24.68 17.21
CA ARG A 35 18.07 25.35 16.69
C ARG A 35 17.79 24.98 15.22
N HIS A 36 18.83 24.91 14.38
CA HIS A 36 18.65 24.49 12.99
C HIS A 36 18.16 23.04 12.88
N ILE A 37 18.66 22.13 13.73
CA ILE A 37 18.17 20.75 13.79
C ILE A 37 16.69 20.70 14.24
N ILE A 38 16.31 21.49 15.24
CA ILE A 38 14.91 21.57 15.70
C ILE A 38 14.01 22.09 14.58
N TYR A 39 14.42 23.14 13.85
CA TYR A 39 13.66 23.66 12.72
C TYR A 39 13.57 22.65 11.57
N ALA A 40 14.66 21.94 11.27
CA ALA A 40 14.65 20.88 10.26
C ALA A 40 13.67 19.75 10.65
N LEU A 41 13.69 19.29 11.90
CA LEU A 41 12.74 18.28 12.38
C LEU A 41 11.30 18.79 12.37
N ALA A 42 11.07 20.03 12.79
CA ALA A 42 9.74 20.65 12.78
C ALA A 42 9.16 20.76 11.37
N PHE A 43 10.01 20.87 10.35
CA PHE A 43 9.58 20.88 8.96
C PHE A 43 9.39 19.48 8.36
N ILE A 44 10.25 18.52 8.71
CA ILE A 44 10.23 17.17 8.14
C ILE A 44 9.10 16.32 8.73
N LEU A 45 8.82 16.43 10.03
CA LEU A 45 7.81 15.60 10.71
C LEU A 45 6.38 15.78 10.14
N PRO A 46 5.86 17.00 9.91
CA PRO A 46 4.55 17.19 9.32
C PRO A 46 4.46 16.62 7.90
N VAL A 47 5.53 16.75 7.11
CA VAL A 47 5.58 16.25 5.74
C VAL A 47 5.44 14.73 5.73
N ILE A 48 6.19 14.02 6.57
CA ILE A 48 6.08 12.56 6.71
C ILE A 48 4.67 12.17 7.18
N PHE A 49 4.10 12.90 8.13
CA PHE A 49 2.75 12.63 8.64
C PHE A 49 1.69 12.77 7.55
N VAL A 50 1.73 13.83 6.75
CA VAL A 50 0.80 14.06 5.62
C VAL A 50 0.95 12.96 4.57
N LEU A 51 2.18 12.58 4.23
CA LEU A 51 2.44 11.48 3.30
C LEU A 51 1.86 10.16 3.79
N GLN A 52 2.10 9.80 5.05
CA GLN A 52 1.56 8.57 5.64
C GLN A 52 0.02 8.59 5.69
N TYR A 53 -0.57 9.72 6.07
CA TYR A 53 -2.01 9.88 6.09
C TYR A 53 -2.63 9.71 4.69
N SER A 54 -2.05 10.37 3.69
CA SER A 54 -2.51 10.27 2.30
C SER A 54 -2.36 8.85 1.76
N LEU A 55 -1.21 8.20 1.97
CA LEU A 55 -0.96 6.83 1.51
C LEU A 55 -1.92 5.85 2.17
N ASN A 56 -2.15 5.97 3.48
CA ASN A 56 -3.07 5.10 4.20
C ASN A 56 -4.51 5.27 3.68
N LYS A 57 -4.94 6.52 3.44
CA LYS A 57 -6.28 6.79 2.89
C LYS A 57 -6.42 6.27 1.46
N GLN A 58 -5.38 6.39 0.64
CA GLN A 58 -5.37 5.83 -0.71
C GLN A 58 -5.44 4.30 -0.68
N GLN A 59 -4.72 3.64 0.24
CA GLN A 59 -4.80 2.18 0.39
C GLN A 59 -6.18 1.71 0.83
N GLU A 60 -6.84 2.41 1.73
CA GLU A 60 -8.22 2.12 2.15
C GLU A 60 -9.18 2.21 0.96
N MET A 61 -9.13 3.30 0.19
CA MET A 61 -9.96 3.47 -1.00
C MET A 61 -9.67 2.41 -2.08
N ILE A 62 -8.41 2.03 -2.28
CA ILE A 62 -8.04 0.97 -3.23
C ILE A 62 -8.63 -0.37 -2.80
N LYS A 63 -8.55 -0.70 -1.50
CA LYS A 63 -9.13 -1.93 -0.96
C LYS A 63 -10.65 -1.96 -1.13
N GLU A 64 -11.33 -0.86 -0.80
CA GLU A 64 -12.78 -0.73 -0.99
C GLU A 64 -13.17 -0.91 -2.46
N LYS A 65 -12.46 -0.23 -3.37
CA LYS A 65 -12.70 -0.38 -4.82
C LYS A 65 -12.47 -1.81 -5.29
N GLN A 66 -11.44 -2.50 -4.79
CA GLN A 66 -11.18 -3.90 -5.13
C GLN A 66 -12.32 -4.82 -4.65
N ILE A 67 -12.84 -4.61 -3.44
CA ILE A 67 -13.97 -5.38 -2.90
C ILE A 67 -15.22 -5.17 -3.77
N THR A 68 -15.52 -3.92 -4.11
CA THR A 68 -16.67 -3.58 -4.96
C THR A 68 -16.52 -4.20 -6.35
N LEU A 69 -15.34 -4.11 -6.96
CA LEU A 69 -15.06 -4.70 -8.27
C LEU A 69 -15.24 -6.22 -8.22
N ASN A 70 -14.68 -6.89 -7.22
CA ASN A 70 -14.84 -8.34 -7.07
C ASN A 70 -16.32 -8.74 -6.90
N LYS A 71 -17.10 -7.97 -6.13
CA LYS A 71 -18.53 -8.19 -5.94
C LYS A 71 -19.32 -7.99 -7.24
N GLU A 72 -19.01 -6.94 -7.99
CA GLU A 72 -19.63 -6.69 -9.29
C GLU A 72 -19.24 -7.76 -10.32
N GLN A 73 -17.98 -8.19 -10.34
CA GLN A 73 -17.52 -9.28 -11.19
C GLN A 73 -18.21 -10.61 -10.85
N GLN A 74 -18.42 -10.90 -9.56
CA GLN A 74 -19.18 -12.07 -9.13
C GLN A 74 -20.66 -11.97 -9.55
N LYS A 75 -21.28 -10.80 -9.42
CA LYS A 75 -22.65 -10.58 -9.92
C LYS A 75 -22.74 -10.70 -11.44
N LEU A 76 -21.74 -10.21 -12.16
CA LEU A 76 -21.69 -10.29 -13.61
C LEU A 76 -21.52 -11.74 -14.06
N SER A 77 -20.70 -12.54 -13.37
CA SER A 77 -20.51 -13.95 -13.69
C SER A 77 -21.75 -14.78 -13.36
N SER A 78 -22.45 -14.50 -12.26
CA SER A 78 -23.74 -15.14 -11.97
C SER A 78 -24.79 -14.77 -13.03
N LEU A 79 -24.91 -13.48 -13.36
CA LEU A 79 -25.87 -13.02 -14.37
C LEU A 79 -25.57 -13.58 -15.76
N LYS A 80 -24.28 -13.74 -16.11
CA LYS A 80 -23.88 -14.41 -17.36
C LYS A 80 -24.28 -15.88 -17.37
N LYS A 81 -24.13 -16.58 -16.24
CA LYS A 81 -24.57 -17.98 -16.09
C LYS A 81 -26.09 -18.08 -16.21
N ASP A 82 -26.83 -17.19 -15.55
CA ASP A 82 -28.29 -17.14 -15.60
C ASP A 82 -28.76 -16.83 -17.03
N GLY A 83 -28.13 -15.87 -17.71
CA GLY A 83 -28.42 -15.55 -19.11
C GLY A 83 -28.17 -16.72 -20.05
N HIS A 84 -27.08 -17.47 -19.87
CA HIS A 84 -26.81 -18.67 -20.67
C HIS A 84 -27.78 -19.82 -20.34
N SER A 85 -28.25 -19.94 -19.10
CA SER A 85 -29.33 -20.88 -18.76
C SER A 85 -30.62 -20.47 -19.46
N LEU A 86 -30.98 -19.19 -19.39
CA LEU A 86 -32.17 -18.65 -20.02
C LEU A 86 -32.13 -18.82 -21.54
N GLU A 87 -31.00 -18.59 -22.18
CA GLU A 87 -30.83 -18.81 -23.62
C GLU A 87 -31.07 -20.29 -24.00
N LYS A 88 -30.56 -21.23 -23.19
CA LYS A 88 -30.84 -22.66 -23.38
C LYS A 88 -32.32 -22.98 -23.23
N ASP A 89 -32.96 -22.38 -22.23
CA ASP A 89 -34.38 -22.60 -21.96
C ASP A 89 -35.24 -22.05 -23.10
N VAL A 90 -34.95 -20.84 -23.57
CA VAL A 90 -35.61 -20.23 -24.75
C VAL A 90 -35.40 -21.09 -26.00
N LYS A 91 -34.18 -21.60 -26.22
CA LYS A 91 -33.89 -22.50 -27.36
C LYS A 91 -34.67 -23.81 -27.26
N ALA A 92 -34.82 -24.38 -26.06
CA ALA A 92 -35.61 -25.58 -25.85
C ALA A 92 -37.11 -25.34 -26.08
N LEU A 93 -37.61 -24.16 -25.68
CA LEU A 93 -39.01 -23.75 -25.83
C LEU A 93 -39.39 -23.31 -27.25
N THR A 94 -38.43 -22.81 -28.04
CA THR A 94 -38.61 -22.40 -29.44
C THR A 94 -38.16 -23.50 -30.42
N GLY A 95 -37.69 -24.63 -29.89
CA GLY A 95 -37.17 -25.77 -30.65
C GLY A 95 -38.27 -26.69 -31.17
N SER A 96 -37.93 -27.96 -31.40
CA SER A 96 -38.91 -28.97 -31.81
C SER A 96 -39.84 -29.36 -30.66
N GLU A 97 -40.96 -30.01 -30.98
CA GLU A 97 -41.91 -30.51 -29.98
C GLU A 97 -41.25 -31.48 -28.99
N GLU A 98 -40.25 -32.26 -29.43
CA GLU A 98 -39.51 -33.16 -28.54
C GLU A 98 -38.65 -32.40 -27.52
N ASP A 99 -38.05 -31.27 -27.92
CA ASP A 99 -37.25 -30.42 -27.03
C ASP A 99 -38.12 -29.75 -25.97
N ILE A 100 -39.32 -29.30 -26.36
CA ILE A 100 -40.32 -28.74 -25.44
C ILE A 100 -40.78 -29.80 -24.43
N LEU A 101 -41.11 -31.01 -24.89
CA LEU A 101 -41.51 -32.11 -24.01
C LEU A 101 -40.38 -32.54 -23.06
N LYS A 102 -39.13 -32.55 -23.53
CA LYS A 102 -37.95 -32.84 -22.70
C LYS A 102 -37.72 -31.77 -21.64
N PHE A 103 -37.92 -30.49 -22.00
CA PHE A 103 -37.86 -29.37 -21.07
C PHE A 103 -38.97 -29.46 -20.00
N ALA A 104 -40.22 -29.69 -20.43
CA ALA A 104 -41.37 -29.85 -19.55
C ALA A 104 -41.21 -31.02 -18.58
N ARG A 105 -40.65 -32.14 -19.06
CA ARG A 105 -40.33 -33.31 -18.23
C ARG A 105 -39.32 -32.99 -17.15
N LYS A 106 -38.24 -32.29 -17.51
CA LYS A 106 -37.15 -31.97 -16.59
C LYS A 106 -37.56 -30.98 -15.50
N LEU A 107 -38.34 -29.95 -15.83
CA LEU A 107 -38.69 -28.88 -14.89
C LEU A 107 -39.99 -29.12 -14.12
N TYR A 108 -40.97 -29.76 -14.74
CA TYR A 108 -42.32 -29.88 -14.20
C TYR A 108 -42.77 -31.33 -14.02
N GLY A 109 -41.92 -32.30 -14.36
CA GLY A 109 -42.25 -33.72 -14.20
C GLY A 109 -43.33 -34.23 -15.15
N PHE A 110 -43.55 -33.57 -16.30
CA PHE A 110 -44.52 -34.05 -17.29
C PHE A 110 -44.15 -35.43 -17.84
N SER A 111 -45.08 -36.37 -17.75
CA SER A 111 -44.97 -37.70 -18.34
C SER A 111 -45.74 -37.78 -19.66
N LYS A 112 -45.31 -38.69 -20.54
CA LYS A 112 -46.10 -39.05 -21.72
C LYS A 112 -47.28 -39.93 -21.30
N PRO A 113 -48.31 -40.05 -22.15
CA PRO A 113 -49.34 -41.06 -21.94
C PRO A 113 -48.68 -42.43 -21.76
N ASN A 114 -48.98 -43.11 -20.64
CA ASN A 114 -48.41 -44.40 -20.23
C ASN A 114 -46.99 -44.40 -19.64
N GLU A 115 -46.43 -43.24 -19.26
CA GLU A 115 -45.19 -43.14 -18.48
C GLU A 115 -45.47 -42.70 -17.04
N THR A 116 -44.81 -43.33 -16.07
CA THR A 116 -44.81 -42.90 -14.65
C THR A 116 -43.42 -42.35 -14.30
N ILE A 117 -43.36 -41.10 -13.87
CA ILE A 117 -42.10 -40.44 -13.48
C ILE A 117 -41.97 -40.48 -11.96
N PHE A 118 -40.84 -40.99 -11.47
CA PHE A 118 -40.49 -40.97 -10.06
C PHE A 118 -39.50 -39.82 -9.82
N GLN A 119 -39.91 -38.83 -9.02
CA GLN A 119 -38.99 -37.80 -8.53
C GLN A 119 -38.16 -38.40 -7.39
N ILE A 120 -36.86 -38.56 -7.61
CA ILE A 120 -35.92 -38.97 -6.57
C ILE A 120 -35.44 -37.66 -5.92
N ASN A 121 -36.00 -37.33 -4.75
CA ASN A 121 -35.48 -36.25 -3.93
C ASN A 121 -34.23 -36.77 -3.22
N GLU A 122 -33.07 -36.16 -3.50
CA GLU A 122 -31.80 -36.42 -2.80
C GLU A 122 -31.76 -35.67 -1.45
#